data_AF-A0A973GVP0-F1
#
_entry.id   AF-A0A973GVP0-F1
#
_cell.length_a   1.000
_cell.length_b   1.000
_cell.length_c   1.000
_cell.angle_alpha   90.00
_cell.angle_beta   90.00
_cell.angle_gamma   90.00
#
_symmetry.space_group_name_H-M   'P 1'
#
loop_
_entity.id
_entity.type
_entity.pdbx_description
1 polymer ?
#
loop_
_entity_poly.entity_id
_entity_poly.type
_entity_poly.pdbx_seq_one_letter_code
_entity_poly.pdbx_strand_id
1 'polypeptide(L)'
;MILITADCHGDIDFRKLDNHAIKSAYERLPEYVIVAGDFGVPWSNNETNSQDIFMKKWYEEKPYDIIVIPGNHENYARIEAMPREMYHGAWVHRYGKNIIFVEKNQIIEVEGKTFYCLGGADSTDKERRVLFQSWWPQEEATYADYTAMIEKIDNVKEVDYIIAHTAPTKIVLAMLRRD
;
A
#
# COMPACT_ATOMS: atom_id res chain seq x y z
N MET A 1 16.79 2.80 8.13
CA MET A 1 16.60 1.68 7.21
C MET A 1 15.11 1.58 6.93
N ILE A 2 14.73 1.74 5.67
CA ILE A 2 13.37 1.48 5.19
C ILE A 2 13.37 0.09 4.56
N LEU A 3 12.39 -0.74 4.90
CA LEU A 3 12.15 -2.00 4.21
C LEU A 3 10.94 -1.84 3.29
N ILE A 4 11.00 -2.45 2.10
CA ILE A 4 9.91 -2.43 1.13
C ILE A 4 9.50 -3.87 0.86
N THR A 5 8.20 -4.13 0.87
CA THR A 5 7.59 -5.41 0.50
C THR A 5 6.28 -5.17 -0.23
N ALA A 6 5.55 -6.22 -0.60
CA ALA A 6 4.23 -6.17 -1.20
C ALA A 6 3.51 -7.51 -0.95
N ASP A 7 2.24 -7.59 -1.35
CA ASP A 7 1.52 -8.86 -1.47
C ASP A 7 1.40 -9.59 -0.12
N CYS A 8 1.03 -8.89 0.96
CA CYS A 8 0.77 -9.53 2.26
C CYS A 8 -0.54 -10.34 2.24
N HIS A 9 -1.50 -9.93 1.41
CA HIS A 9 -2.76 -10.63 1.16
C HIS A 9 -3.49 -11.08 2.44
N GLY A 10 -3.66 -10.15 3.38
CA GLY A 10 -4.35 -10.46 4.62
C GLY A 10 -3.57 -11.43 5.47
N ASP A 11 -4.11 -12.64 5.67
CA ASP A 11 -3.55 -13.70 6.50
C ASP A 11 -2.70 -14.72 5.75
N ILE A 12 -2.47 -14.51 4.46
CA ILE A 12 -1.68 -15.41 3.62
C ILE A 12 -0.18 -15.18 3.86
N ASP A 13 0.30 -13.96 3.63
CA ASP A 13 1.73 -13.61 3.56
C ASP A 13 2.17 -12.59 4.62
N PHE A 14 1.31 -12.26 5.59
CA PHE A 14 1.60 -11.26 6.64
C PHE A 14 2.91 -11.49 7.41
N ARG A 15 3.39 -12.73 7.49
CA ARG A 15 4.66 -13.08 8.16
C ARG A 15 5.90 -12.45 7.49
N LYS A 16 5.77 -11.86 6.30
CA LYS A 16 6.78 -10.95 5.72
C LYS A 16 7.16 -9.81 6.69
N LEU A 17 6.23 -9.39 7.55
CA LEU A 17 6.42 -8.36 8.58
C LEU A 17 6.67 -8.96 9.98
N ASP A 18 7.17 -10.19 10.07
CA ASP A 18 7.53 -10.77 11.35
C ASP A 18 8.79 -10.13 11.94
N ASN A 19 8.74 -9.76 13.23
CA ASN A 19 9.86 -9.06 13.88
C ASN A 19 11.11 -9.93 13.99
N HIS A 20 10.94 -11.23 14.26
CA HIS A 20 12.07 -12.15 14.36
C HIS A 20 12.69 -12.37 12.98
N ALA A 21 11.87 -12.58 11.94
CA ALA A 21 12.34 -12.71 10.57
C ALA A 21 13.13 -11.49 10.11
N ILE A 22 12.61 -10.27 10.31
CA ILE A 22 13.28 -9.02 9.96
C ILE A 22 14.59 -8.88 10.74
N LYS A 23 14.56 -9.06 12.06
CA LYS A 23 15.76 -8.92 12.90
C LYS A 23 16.83 -9.96 12.55
N SER A 24 16.43 -11.17 12.16
CA SER A 24 17.35 -12.20 11.70
C SER A 24 18.02 -11.84 10.37
N ALA A 25 17.35 -11.08 9.49
CA ALA A 25 17.88 -10.69 8.19
C ALA A 25 18.71 -9.40 8.22
N TYR A 26 18.35 -8.43 9.08
CA TYR A 26 18.89 -7.08 9.05
C TYR A 26 19.48 -6.59 10.39
N GLU A 27 19.63 -7.48 11.39
CA GLU A 27 20.18 -7.25 12.74
C GLU A 27 19.41 -6.26 13.64
N ARG A 28 18.54 -5.43 13.05
CA ARG A 28 17.68 -4.45 13.71
C ARG A 28 16.33 -4.36 13.01
N LEU A 29 15.35 -3.82 13.72
CA LEU A 29 14.06 -3.48 13.12
C LEU A 29 14.15 -2.11 12.42
N PRO A 30 13.42 -1.89 11.31
CA PRO A 30 13.31 -0.58 10.69
C PRO A 30 12.45 0.36 11.55
N GLU A 31 12.42 1.65 11.21
CA GLU A 31 11.40 2.59 11.71
C GLU A 31 10.14 2.55 10.84
N TYR A 32 10.32 2.26 9.55
CA TYR A 32 9.27 2.24 8.53
C TYR A 32 9.36 1.00 7.64
N VAL A 33 8.22 0.38 7.38
CA VAL A 33 8.04 -0.63 6.34
C VAL A 33 7.03 -0.11 5.32
N ILE A 34 7.40 -0.06 4.05
CA ILE A 34 6.50 0.29 2.95
C ILE A 34 5.95 -1.00 2.33
N VAL A 35 4.63 -1.10 2.20
CA VAL A 35 3.94 -2.19 1.50
C VAL A 35 3.39 -1.64 0.17
N ALA A 36 3.99 -2.07 -0.95
CA ALA A 36 3.69 -1.62 -2.30
C ALA A 36 2.50 -2.39 -2.91
N GLY A 37 1.37 -2.35 -2.23
CA GLY A 37 0.11 -2.97 -2.65
C GLY A 37 -0.16 -4.33 -2.01
N ASP A 38 -1.42 -4.73 -2.15
CA ASP A 38 -1.97 -6.01 -1.72
C ASP A 38 -1.64 -6.34 -0.26
N PHE A 39 -1.89 -5.37 0.62
CA PHE A 39 -1.81 -5.53 2.07
C PHE A 39 -2.97 -6.40 2.60
N GLY A 40 -4.18 -6.19 2.08
CA GLY A 40 -5.34 -7.06 2.32
C GLY A 40 -6.01 -6.96 3.70
N VAL A 41 -5.74 -5.91 4.49
CA VAL A 41 -6.41 -5.66 5.79
C VAL A 41 -6.67 -4.16 5.98
N PRO A 42 -7.85 -3.71 6.42
CA PRO A 42 -9.05 -4.51 6.63
C PRO A 42 -9.67 -4.93 5.30
N TRP A 43 -10.32 -6.09 5.31
CA TRP A 43 -11.04 -6.60 4.14
C TRP A 43 -12.55 -6.58 4.33
N SER A 44 -13.04 -6.83 5.55
CA SER A 44 -14.47 -6.94 5.80
C SER A 44 -15.16 -5.58 5.83
N ASN A 45 -16.35 -5.52 5.25
CA ASN A 45 -17.28 -4.39 5.46
C ASN A 45 -17.85 -4.37 6.90
N ASN A 46 -17.66 -5.43 7.69
CA ASN A 46 -18.05 -5.49 9.10
C ASN A 46 -16.85 -5.22 10.02
N GLU A 47 -16.88 -4.10 10.75
CA GLU A 47 -15.84 -3.73 11.73
C GLU A 47 -15.61 -4.75 12.85
N THR A 48 -16.62 -5.56 13.15
CA THR A 48 -16.53 -6.60 14.17
C THR A 48 -16.03 -7.94 13.63
N ASN A 49 -15.60 -8.00 12.37
CA ASN A 49 -15.05 -9.20 11.77
C ASN A 49 -13.80 -9.66 12.54
N SER A 50 -13.81 -10.92 12.99
CA SER A 50 -12.77 -11.47 13.85
C SER A 50 -11.40 -11.54 13.17
N GLN A 51 -11.36 -11.75 11.85
CA GLN A 51 -10.12 -11.82 11.08
C GLN A 51 -9.46 -10.44 11.00
N ASP A 52 -10.21 -9.40 10.62
CA ASP A 52 -9.70 -8.03 10.59
C ASP A 52 -9.21 -7.59 11.99
N ILE A 53 -9.96 -7.91 13.05
CA ILE A 53 -9.55 -7.60 14.43
C ILE A 53 -8.25 -8.31 14.82
N PHE A 54 -8.13 -9.61 14.50
CA PHE A 54 -6.92 -10.38 14.79
C PHE A 54 -5.71 -9.81 14.04
N MET A 55 -5.85 -9.58 12.73
CA MET A 55 -4.79 -9.06 11.89
C MET A 55 -4.39 -7.65 12.31
N LYS A 56 -5.35 -6.78 12.60
CA LYS A 56 -5.10 -5.44 13.14
C LYS A 56 -4.23 -5.52 14.39
N LYS A 57 -4.61 -6.34 15.37
CA LYS A 57 -3.82 -6.50 16.61
C LYS A 57 -2.40 -6.97 16.32
N TRP A 58 -2.23 -7.94 15.42
CA TRP A 58 -0.91 -8.44 15.06
C TRP A 58 -0.01 -7.38 14.40
N TYR A 59 -0.57 -6.57 13.50
CA TYR A 59 0.16 -5.44 12.88
C TYR A 59 0.40 -4.29 13.87
N GLU A 60 -0.50 -4.08 14.82
CA GLU A 60 -0.31 -3.13 15.92
C GLU A 60 0.74 -3.60 16.94
N GLU A 61 1.23 -4.83 16.90
CA GLU A 61 2.37 -5.22 17.72
C GLU A 61 3.72 -4.84 17.10
N LYS A 62 3.73 -4.36 15.84
CA LYS A 62 4.98 -3.94 15.20
C LYS A 62 5.52 -2.66 15.85
N PRO A 63 6.84 -2.59 16.12
CA PRO A 63 7.47 -1.39 16.68
C PRO A 63 7.88 -0.37 15.61
N TYR A 64 7.28 -0.46 14.43
CA TYR A 64 7.54 0.39 13.26
C TYR A 64 6.22 0.74 12.58
N ASP A 65 6.24 1.81 11.80
CA ASP A 65 5.11 2.24 11.01
C ASP A 65 5.04 1.46 9.70
N ILE A 66 3.83 1.02 9.35
CA ILE A 66 3.51 0.24 8.15
C ILE A 66 2.80 1.19 7.19
N ILE A 67 3.53 1.66 6.19
CA ILE A 67 3.05 2.59 5.17
C ILE A 67 2.58 1.77 3.98
N VAL A 68 1.27 1.73 3.76
CA VAL A 68 0.65 0.96 2.70
C VAL A 68 0.34 1.88 1.53
N ILE A 69 0.85 1.51 0.36
CA ILE A 69 0.44 2.08 -0.92
C ILE A 69 -0.61 1.11 -1.46
N PRO A 70 -1.92 1.45 -1.48
CA PRO A 70 -2.97 0.50 -1.82
C PRO A 70 -2.74 -0.17 -3.19
N GLY A 71 -3.03 -1.46 -3.32
CA GLY A 71 -2.98 -2.24 -4.57
C GLY A 71 -4.39 -2.47 -5.13
N ASN A 72 -4.64 -3.66 -5.67
CA ASN A 72 -5.98 -4.06 -6.17
C ASN A 72 -6.66 -5.11 -5.29
N HIS A 73 -6.06 -5.52 -4.18
CA HIS A 73 -6.67 -6.36 -3.14
C HIS A 73 -6.91 -5.60 -1.83
N GLU A 74 -7.57 -4.44 -1.95
CA GLU A 74 -7.85 -3.54 -0.84
C GLU A 74 -9.33 -3.21 -0.77
N ASN A 75 -9.85 -3.09 0.46
CA ASN A 75 -11.19 -2.55 0.67
C ASN A 75 -11.12 -1.03 0.70
N TYR A 76 -11.17 -0.40 -0.48
CA TYR A 76 -11.12 1.06 -0.63
C TYR A 76 -12.22 1.78 0.15
N ALA A 77 -13.44 1.23 0.18
CA ALA A 77 -14.54 1.83 0.93
C ALA A 77 -14.24 1.89 2.43
N ARG A 78 -13.60 0.86 3.00
CA ARG A 78 -13.17 0.85 4.40
C ARG A 78 -12.03 1.81 4.66
N ILE A 79 -11.05 1.87 3.78
CA ILE A 79 -9.89 2.77 3.89
C ILE A 79 -10.36 4.24 3.88
N GLU A 80 -11.15 4.63 2.87
CA GLU A 80 -11.62 6.02 2.68
C GLU A 80 -12.55 6.50 3.82
N ALA A 81 -13.21 5.58 4.52
CA ALA A 81 -14.06 5.90 5.68
C ALA A 81 -13.27 6.17 6.97
N MET A 82 -11.97 5.83 7.02
CA MET A 82 -11.13 6.06 8.21
C MET A 82 -10.71 7.54 8.34
N PRO A 83 -10.32 7.98 9.54
CA PRO A 83 -9.81 9.33 9.75
C PRO A 83 -8.69 9.68 8.79
N ARG A 84 -8.88 10.80 8.09
CA ARG A 84 -7.91 11.38 7.17
C ARG A 84 -7.03 12.37 7.93
N GLU A 85 -5.72 12.24 7.79
CA GLU A 85 -4.75 13.14 8.43
C GLU A 85 -3.53 13.42 7.53
N MET A 86 -2.77 14.44 7.90
CA MET A 86 -1.48 14.73 7.28
C MET A 86 -0.39 13.95 8.02
N TYR A 87 0.40 13.16 7.29
CA TYR A 87 1.48 12.36 7.85
C TYR A 87 2.67 12.40 6.91
N HIS A 88 3.82 12.89 7.39
CA HIS A 88 5.07 12.93 6.61
C HIS A 88 4.91 13.60 5.23
N GLY A 89 4.11 14.67 5.15
CA GLY A 89 3.87 15.43 3.91
C GLY A 89 2.80 14.84 2.97
N ALA A 90 2.21 13.70 3.32
CA ALA A 90 1.17 13.04 2.54
C ALA A 90 -0.19 13.04 3.28
N TRP A 91 -1.27 13.11 2.51
CA TRP A 91 -2.59 12.76 3.02
C TRP A 91 -2.74 11.24 3.15
N VAL A 92 -3.20 10.79 4.32
CA VAL A 92 -3.29 9.37 4.66
C VAL A 92 -4.57 9.05 5.43
N HIS A 93 -4.93 7.77 5.43
CA HIS A 93 -5.93 7.18 6.31
C HIS A 93 -5.28 6.23 7.31
N ARG A 94 -5.54 6.41 8.60
CA ARG A 94 -4.92 5.59 9.65
C ARG A 94 -5.82 4.45 10.12
N TYR A 95 -5.29 3.23 10.11
CA TYR A 95 -5.95 2.04 10.67
C TYR A 95 -5.24 1.56 11.94
N GLY A 96 -5.81 1.84 13.10
CA GLY A 96 -5.13 1.55 14.36
C GLY A 96 -3.95 2.49 14.63
N LYS A 97 -2.91 2.01 15.33
CA LYS A 97 -1.83 2.91 15.77
C LYS A 97 -0.78 3.22 14.67
N ASN A 98 -0.36 2.21 13.90
CA ASN A 98 0.85 2.25 13.07
C ASN A 98 0.63 1.75 11.63
N ILE A 99 -0.62 1.59 11.19
CA ILE A 99 -0.94 1.20 9.80
C ILE A 99 -1.48 2.44 9.10
N ILE A 100 -0.77 2.87 8.05
CA ILE A 100 -0.98 4.15 7.37
C ILE A 100 -1.23 3.88 5.89
N PHE A 101 -2.46 4.08 5.42
CA PHE A 101 -2.79 4.01 3.99
C PHE A 101 -2.56 5.36 3.34
N VAL A 102 -1.63 5.43 2.40
CA VAL A 102 -1.34 6.66 1.66
C VAL A 102 -2.39 6.85 0.56
N GLU A 103 -2.97 8.05 0.47
CA GLU A 103 -3.85 8.38 -0.66
C GLU A 103 -3.08 8.30 -1.99
N LYS A 104 -3.81 8.09 -3.09
CA LYS A 104 -3.23 8.13 -4.43
C LYS A 104 -2.56 9.50 -4.69
N ASN A 105 -1.50 9.49 -5.49
CA ASN A 105 -0.81 10.68 -5.97
C ASN A 105 -0.26 11.58 -4.84
N GLN A 106 0.17 10.98 -3.73
CA GLN A 106 0.88 11.67 -2.64
C GLN A 106 2.39 11.47 -2.75
N ILE A 107 3.13 12.37 -2.11
CA ILE A 107 4.56 12.22 -1.87
C ILE A 107 4.73 12.16 -0.36
N ILE A 108 5.32 11.07 0.12
CA ILE A 108 5.62 10.88 1.54
C ILE A 108 7.13 10.94 1.77
N GLU A 109 7.56 11.61 2.84
CA GLU A 109 8.97 11.74 3.20
C GLU A 109 9.28 10.99 4.50
N VAL A 110 10.06 9.91 4.41
CA VAL A 110 10.51 9.12 5.56
C VAL A 110 12.00 8.85 5.50
N GLU A 111 12.68 8.92 6.64
CA GLU A 111 14.15 8.88 6.75
C GLU A 111 14.90 9.80 5.76
N GLY A 112 14.34 10.99 5.48
CA GLY A 112 14.91 11.95 4.53
C GLY A 112 14.87 11.50 3.07
N LYS A 113 14.02 10.53 2.74
CA LYS A 113 13.76 10.02 1.38
C LYS A 113 12.33 10.28 0.98
N THR A 114 12.16 10.77 -0.25
CA THR A 114 10.86 11.08 -0.84
C THR A 114 10.36 9.92 -1.71
N PHE A 115 9.12 9.52 -1.49
CA PHE A 115 8.47 8.45 -2.25
C PHE A 115 7.20 8.99 -2.89
N TYR A 116 7.13 8.94 -4.22
CA TYR A 116 5.89 9.16 -4.95
C TYR A 116 5.03 7.89 -4.90
N CYS A 117 3.83 8.01 -4.35
CA CYS A 117 2.93 6.89 -4.09
C CYS A 117 1.85 6.80 -5.19
N LEU A 118 2.05 5.86 -6.12
CA LEU A 118 1.07 5.52 -7.15
C LEU A 118 0.28 4.29 -6.70
N GLY A 119 -0.78 4.53 -5.93
CA GLY A 119 -1.70 3.46 -5.49
C GLY A 119 -2.63 2.99 -6.61
N GLY A 120 -3.20 1.80 -6.41
CA GLY A 120 -4.08 1.13 -7.35
C GLY A 120 -3.36 0.19 -8.31
N ALA A 121 -4.16 -0.65 -8.97
CA ALA A 121 -3.75 -1.55 -10.04
C ALA A 121 -4.98 -2.11 -10.78
N ASP A 122 -4.76 -2.56 -12.02
CA ASP A 122 -5.81 -3.23 -12.80
C ASP A 122 -5.98 -4.69 -12.33
N SER A 123 -7.17 -5.04 -11.84
CA SER A 123 -7.50 -6.42 -11.47
C SER A 123 -7.74 -7.30 -12.68
N THR A 124 -6.85 -8.26 -12.90
CA THR A 124 -7.01 -9.30 -13.93
C THR A 124 -8.12 -10.30 -13.62
N ASP A 125 -8.55 -10.40 -12.35
CA ASP A 125 -9.59 -11.30 -11.85
C ASP A 125 -10.93 -10.58 -11.56
N LYS A 126 -11.05 -9.32 -11.96
CA LYS A 126 -12.24 -8.46 -11.77
C LYS A 126 -13.56 -9.15 -12.15
N GLU A 127 -13.57 -9.91 -13.24
CA GLU A 127 -14.76 -10.63 -13.72
C GLU A 127 -15.29 -11.69 -12.74
N ARG A 128 -14.48 -12.13 -11.78
CA ARG A 128 -14.82 -13.12 -10.76
C ARG A 128 -15.13 -12.50 -9.39
N ARG A 129 -15.01 -11.17 -9.26
CA ARG A 129 -15.19 -10.44 -8.01
C ARG A 129 -16.53 -9.72 -7.98
N VAL A 130 -16.98 -9.36 -6.77
CA VAL A 130 -18.26 -8.72 -6.52
C VAL A 130 -18.04 -7.25 -6.20
N LEU A 131 -18.73 -6.38 -6.94
CA LEU A 131 -18.68 -4.93 -6.79
C LEU A 131 -18.97 -4.50 -5.32
N PHE A 132 -18.08 -3.69 -4.76
CA PHE A 132 -18.07 -3.17 -3.37
C PHE A 132 -18.00 -4.22 -2.25
N GLN A 133 -17.73 -5.49 -2.59
CA GLN A 133 -17.56 -6.56 -1.61
C GLN A 133 -16.19 -7.22 -1.72
N SER A 134 -15.79 -7.54 -2.95
CA SER A 134 -14.45 -8.02 -3.21
C SER A 134 -13.77 -7.21 -4.28
N TRP A 135 -14.42 -6.33 -5.05
CA TRP A 135 -13.80 -5.45 -6.04
C TRP A 135 -14.29 -4.02 -5.87
N TRP A 136 -13.40 -3.03 -5.97
CA TRP A 136 -13.77 -1.62 -5.84
C TRP A 136 -13.29 -0.83 -7.06
N PRO A 137 -14.15 -0.04 -7.74
CA PRO A 137 -13.73 0.80 -8.86
C PRO A 137 -12.56 1.74 -8.54
N GLN A 138 -12.43 2.12 -7.26
CA GLN A 138 -11.34 2.95 -6.75
C GLN A 138 -9.97 2.29 -6.85
N GLU A 139 -9.87 0.98 -7.07
CA GLU A 139 -8.56 0.33 -7.25
C GLU A 139 -7.91 0.66 -8.59
N GLU A 140 -8.71 0.87 -9.64
CA GLU A 140 -8.20 1.19 -10.97
C GLU A 140 -7.68 2.64 -11.01
N ALA A 141 -6.59 2.86 -11.72
CA ALA A 141 -6.10 4.20 -11.98
C ALA A 141 -6.98 4.85 -13.06
N THR A 142 -7.48 6.05 -12.77
CA THR A 142 -8.26 6.83 -13.72
C THR A 142 -7.36 7.76 -14.55
N TYR A 143 -7.88 8.27 -15.67
CA TYR A 143 -7.20 9.36 -16.39
C TYR A 143 -6.93 10.59 -15.53
N ALA A 144 -7.82 10.90 -14.58
CA ALA A 144 -7.62 11.99 -13.65
C ALA A 144 -6.43 11.74 -12.71
N ASP A 145 -6.23 10.49 -12.28
CA ASP A 145 -5.07 10.10 -11.46
C ASP A 145 -3.77 10.31 -12.24
N TYR A 146 -3.71 9.91 -13.52
CA TYR A 146 -2.52 10.14 -14.35
C TYR A 146 -2.23 11.62 -14.59
N THR A 147 -3.27 12.44 -14.81
CA THR A 147 -3.09 13.89 -14.95
C THR A 147 -2.56 14.51 -13.65
N ALA A 148 -3.17 14.18 -12.51
CA ALA A 148 -2.72 14.64 -11.20
C ALA A 148 -1.27 14.19 -10.90
N MET A 149 -0.90 12.99 -11.34
CA MET A 149 0.47 12.50 -11.25
C MET A 149 1.45 13.37 -12.04
N ILE A 150 1.17 13.61 -13.32
CA ILE A 150 2.03 14.42 -14.19
C ILE A 150 2.18 15.83 -13.60
N GLU A 151 1.07 16.48 -13.26
CA GLU A 151 1.08 17.83 -12.67
C GLU A 151 1.90 17.88 -11.38
N LYS A 152 1.78 16.87 -10.53
CA LYS A 152 2.51 16.86 -9.26
C LYS A 152 4.00 16.65 -9.47
N ILE A 153 4.38 15.69 -10.30
CA ILE A 153 5.79 15.41 -10.63
C ILE A 153 6.45 16.64 -11.28
N ASP A 154 5.76 17.32 -12.20
CA ASP A 154 6.26 18.54 -12.85
C ASP A 154 6.54 19.67 -11.85
N ASN A 155 5.74 19.76 -10.78
CA ASN A 155 5.89 20.79 -9.76
C ASN A 155 6.97 20.48 -8.70
N VAL A 156 7.21 19.20 -8.38
CA VAL A 156 8.19 18.80 -7.33
C VAL A 156 9.61 18.65 -7.91
N LYS A 157 9.73 18.61 -9.24
CA LYS A 157 10.96 18.45 -10.05
C LYS A 157 11.64 17.09 -9.91
N GLU A 158 11.77 16.54 -8.71
CA GLU A 158 12.42 15.25 -8.45
C GLU A 158 11.87 14.57 -7.19
N VAL A 159 11.81 13.25 -7.22
CA VAL A 159 11.55 12.38 -6.06
C VAL A 159 12.63 11.30 -6.04
N ASP A 160 13.01 10.82 -4.85
CA ASP A 160 14.02 9.76 -4.74
C ASP A 160 13.52 8.43 -5.31
N TYR A 161 12.23 8.11 -5.09
CA TYR A 161 11.63 6.85 -5.48
C TYR A 161 10.19 7.00 -5.96
N ILE A 162 9.76 6.11 -6.85
CA ILE A 162 8.36 5.90 -7.22
C ILE A 162 7.97 4.50 -6.74
N ILE A 163 6.87 4.41 -5.99
CA ILE A 163 6.30 3.15 -5.51
C ILE A 163 4.94 2.96 -6.18
N ALA A 164 4.80 1.84 -6.89
CA ALA A 164 3.57 1.43 -7.55
C ALA A 164 3.38 -0.08 -7.37
N HIS A 165 2.13 -0.55 -7.32
CA HIS A 165 1.84 -1.98 -7.30
C HIS A 165 2.04 -2.59 -8.69
N THR A 166 1.47 -1.97 -9.72
CA THR A 166 1.67 -2.41 -11.11
C THR A 166 3.05 -2.01 -11.62
N ALA A 167 3.83 -3.00 -12.08
CA ALA A 167 5.10 -2.74 -12.74
C ALA A 167 4.90 -1.99 -14.09
N PRO A 168 5.84 -1.11 -14.48
CA PRO A 168 5.73 -0.39 -15.75
C PRO A 168 5.60 -1.33 -16.95
N THR A 169 4.70 -1.04 -17.89
CA THR A 169 4.40 -1.90 -19.05
C THR A 169 5.64 -2.31 -19.81
N LYS A 170 6.60 -1.40 -20.01
CA LYS A 170 7.87 -1.69 -20.70
C LYS A 170 8.69 -2.78 -20.00
N ILE A 171 8.68 -2.79 -18.66
CA ILE A 171 9.37 -3.80 -17.85
C ILE A 171 8.63 -5.14 -17.92
N VAL A 172 7.30 -5.13 -17.75
CA VAL A 172 6.48 -6.34 -17.86
C VAL A 172 6.67 -7.01 -19.23
N LEU A 173 6.59 -6.21 -20.31
CA LEU A 173 6.81 -6.72 -21.67
C LEU A 173 8.24 -7.25 -21.88
N ALA A 174 9.25 -6.63 -21.27
CA ALA A 174 10.62 -7.13 -21.33
C ALA A 174 10.78 -8.47 -20.60
N MET A 175 10.09 -8.68 -19.47
CA MET A 175 10.12 -9.95 -18.73
C MET A 175 9.36 -11.08 -19.42
N LEU A 176 8.30 -10.74 -20.18
CA LEU A 176 7.50 -11.71 -20.94
C LEU A 176 8.19 -12.15 -22.25
N ARG A 177 9.08 -11.32 -22.80
CA ARG A 177 9.98 -11.69 -23.89
C ARG A 177 11.12 -12.55 -23.34
N ARG A 178 10.81 -13.80 -23.01
CA ARG A 178 11.84 -14.83 -22.79
C ARG A 178 12.28 -15.32 -24.17
N ASP A 179 13.54 -15.07 -24.51
CA ASP A 179 14.22 -15.73 -25.63
C ASP A 179 14.35 -17.23 -25.37
#